data_AF-A0A6G0X7G0-F1
#
_entry.id   AF-A0A6G0X7G0-F1
#
_cell.length_a   1.000
_cell.length_b   1.000
_cell.length_c   1.000
_cell.angle_alpha   90.00
_cell.angle_beta   90.00
_cell.angle_gamma   90.00
#
_symmetry.space_group_name_H-M   'P 1'
#
loop_
_entity.id
_entity.type
_entity.pdbx_description
1 polymer ?
#
loop_
_entity_poly.entity_id
_entity_poly.type
_entity_poly.pdbx_seq_one_letter_code
_entity_poly.pdbx_strand_id
1 'polypeptide(L)'
;MPLPSGAEEFLERIDPHTVYRAYQNVGKTSSAHANMIYKNYAEANREVIVWRSVMDDALMQHMVDGEVVDTWGWFVVVPTADPAVCRATYLLQVVPIPLYKDREATYAEYLHANKLVAEKYAFKHPPDVPGTFPGGAVNDKVDYPISFAKRCFIERDKQLELNLKSTINNTVFEFQRTKSSTQQNSIVRS
;
A
#
# COMPACT_ATOMS: atom_id res chain seq x y z
N MET A 1 8.50 9.95 2.66
CA MET A 1 8.95 9.85 4.07
C MET A 1 10.19 8.98 4.14
N PRO A 2 11.09 9.20 5.12
CA PRO A 2 12.25 8.32 5.31
C PRO A 2 11.79 6.91 5.70
N LEU A 3 12.57 5.90 5.32
CA LEU A 3 12.38 4.51 5.76
C LEU A 3 12.47 4.43 7.30
N PRO A 4 11.85 3.42 7.93
CA PRO A 4 12.08 3.14 9.35
C PRO A 4 13.57 3.01 9.65
N SER A 5 13.98 3.32 10.89
CA SER A 5 15.38 3.18 11.30
C SER A 5 15.85 1.72 11.12
N GLY A 6 17.01 1.54 10.49
CA GLY A 6 17.58 0.22 10.18
C GLY A 6 16.94 -0.49 8.98
N ALA A 7 15.98 0.14 8.29
CA ALA A 7 15.44 -0.38 7.05
C ALA A 7 16.23 0.10 5.84
N GLU A 8 16.42 -0.81 4.89
CA GLU A 8 17.02 -0.56 3.59
C GLU A 8 16.01 -0.90 2.49
N GLU A 9 16.04 -0.12 1.42
CA GLU A 9 15.18 -0.33 0.27
C GLU A 9 15.99 -0.13 -1.01
N PHE A 10 15.78 -1.05 -1.94
CA PHE A 10 16.34 -1.01 -3.28
C PHE A 10 15.22 -1.07 -4.31
N LEU A 11 15.34 -0.29 -5.37
CA LEU A 11 14.37 -0.24 -6.46
C LEU A 11 15.10 -0.42 -7.78
N GLU A 12 14.67 -1.40 -8.55
CA GLU A 12 15.17 -1.69 -9.88
C GLU A 12 14.02 -1.63 -10.89
N ARG A 13 14.24 -0.87 -11.96
CA ARG A 13 13.34 -0.90 -13.11
C ARG A 13 13.80 -1.99 -14.07
N ILE A 14 13.06 -3.10 -14.12
CA ILE A 14 13.34 -4.23 -15.00
C ILE A 14 13.05 -3.85 -16.46
N ASP A 15 11.92 -3.17 -16.69
CA ASP A 15 11.49 -2.69 -18.00
C ASP A 15 10.58 -1.44 -17.86
N PRO A 16 10.05 -0.83 -18.95
CA PRO A 16 9.20 0.37 -18.86
C PRO A 16 7.97 0.22 -17.94
N HIS A 17 7.48 -1.01 -17.76
CA HIS A 17 6.25 -1.34 -17.05
C HIS A 17 6.45 -2.25 -15.84
N THR A 18 7.65 -2.79 -15.62
CA THR A 18 7.95 -3.70 -14.51
C THR A 18 8.99 -3.11 -13.57
N VAL A 19 8.70 -3.12 -12.27
CA VAL A 19 9.60 -2.65 -11.21
C VAL A 19 9.77 -3.74 -10.16
N TYR A 20 11.01 -4.03 -9.81
CA TYR A 20 11.38 -4.79 -8.63
C TYR A 20 11.70 -3.84 -7.48
N ARG A 21 11.21 -4.16 -6.28
CA ARG A 21 11.47 -3.41 -5.05
C ARG A 21 11.85 -4.40 -3.97
N ALA A 22 13.07 -4.31 -3.48
CA ALA A 22 13.54 -5.08 -2.33
C ALA A 22 13.51 -4.21 -1.08
N TYR A 23 13.08 -4.79 0.04
CA TYR A 23 13.08 -4.13 1.34
C TYR A 23 13.56 -5.10 2.39
N GLN A 24 14.45 -4.65 3.27
CA GLN A 24 14.86 -5.38 4.45
C GLN A 24 14.91 -4.49 5.68
N ASN A 25 14.58 -5.06 6.83
CA ASN A 25 14.85 -4.43 8.12
C ASN A 25 15.39 -5.50 9.08
N VAL A 26 16.60 -5.26 9.61
CA VAL A 26 17.30 -6.21 10.47
C VAL A 26 17.25 -5.71 11.92
N GLY A 27 16.48 -6.42 12.74
CA GLY A 27 16.45 -6.24 14.18
C GLY A 27 17.54 -7.04 14.90
N LYS A 28 17.56 -6.97 16.24
CA LYS A 28 18.58 -7.66 17.05
C LYS A 28 18.54 -9.18 16.93
N THR A 29 17.35 -9.76 16.76
CA THR A 29 17.13 -11.22 16.81
C THR A 29 16.25 -11.72 15.65
N SER A 30 15.89 -10.84 14.71
CA SER A 30 14.98 -11.17 13.61
C SER A 30 15.18 -10.18 12.46
N SER A 31 14.98 -10.64 11.23
CA SER A 31 14.93 -9.80 10.02
C SER A 31 13.56 -9.89 9.36
N ALA A 32 13.18 -8.85 8.64
CA ALA A 32 11.92 -8.74 7.92
C ALA A 32 12.19 -8.33 6.48
N HIS A 33 11.70 -9.12 5.52
CA HIS A 33 11.96 -8.95 4.09
C HIS A 33 10.67 -8.76 3.31
N ALA A 34 10.65 -7.76 2.44
CA ALA A 34 9.47 -7.38 1.65
C ALA A 34 9.82 -7.09 0.19
N ASN A 35 10.27 -8.13 -0.50
CA ASN A 35 10.64 -8.08 -1.91
C ASN A 35 9.41 -8.26 -2.79
N MET A 36 9.21 -7.35 -3.74
CA MET A 36 7.98 -7.23 -4.52
C MET A 36 8.30 -6.95 -5.97
N ILE A 37 7.61 -7.64 -6.88
CA ILE A 37 7.56 -7.28 -8.29
C ILE A 37 6.22 -6.61 -8.56
N TYR A 38 6.26 -5.45 -9.20
CA TYR A 38 5.12 -4.70 -9.68
C TYR A 38 5.13 -4.68 -11.21
N LYS A 39 3.97 -4.86 -11.83
CA LYS A 39 3.83 -4.70 -13.28
C LYS A 39 2.60 -3.88 -13.63
N ASN A 40 2.78 -2.87 -14.47
CA ASN A 40 1.69 -2.08 -15.04
C ASN A 40 1.27 -2.69 -16.40
N TYR A 41 -0.04 -2.86 -16.59
CA TYR A 41 -0.67 -3.11 -17.86
C TYR A 41 -1.54 -1.90 -18.22
N ALA A 42 -1.08 -1.14 -19.21
CA ALA A 42 -1.88 -0.11 -19.85
C ALA A 42 -2.79 -0.77 -20.89
N GLU A 43 -4.09 -0.79 -20.64
CA GLU A 43 -5.10 -1.33 -21.54
C GLU A 43 -5.97 -0.21 -22.12
N ALA A 44 -6.67 -0.47 -23.22
CA ALA A 44 -7.43 0.56 -23.95
C ALA A 44 -8.48 1.30 -23.10
N ASN A 45 -9.01 0.66 -22.05
CA ASN A 45 -10.07 1.20 -21.21
C ASN A 45 -9.79 1.09 -19.70
N ARG A 46 -8.54 0.78 -19.29
CA ARG A 46 -8.16 0.70 -17.88
C ARG A 46 -6.65 0.69 -17.70
N GLU A 47 -6.22 1.15 -16.54
CA GLU A 47 -4.85 0.96 -16.04
C GLU A 47 -4.87 -0.12 -14.96
N VAL A 48 -3.97 -1.10 -15.05
CA VAL A 48 -3.89 -2.22 -14.11
C VAL A 48 -2.47 -2.38 -13.58
N ILE A 49 -2.28 -2.18 -12.28
CA ILE A 49 -1.03 -2.50 -11.59
C ILE A 49 -1.25 -3.81 -10.85
N VAL A 50 -0.43 -4.83 -11.12
CA VAL A 50 -0.40 -6.08 -10.35
C VAL A 50 0.89 -6.16 -9.55
N TRP A 51 0.85 -6.89 -8.43
CA TRP A 51 2.06 -7.19 -7.66
C TRP A 51 2.05 -8.57 -7.02
N ARG A 52 3.24 -9.08 -6.74
CA ARG A 52 3.48 -10.33 -6.02
C ARG A 52 4.77 -10.24 -5.21
N SER A 53 4.74 -10.78 -3.99
CA SER A 53 5.94 -10.99 -3.19
C SER A 53 6.90 -12.00 -3.83
N VAL A 54 8.19 -11.70 -3.79
CA VAL A 54 9.26 -12.65 -4.09
C VAL A 54 9.57 -13.42 -2.81
N MET A 55 9.25 -14.73 -2.80
CA MET A 55 9.37 -15.59 -1.61
C MET A 55 10.76 -16.20 -1.43
N ASP A 56 11.52 -16.28 -2.51
CA ASP A 56 12.91 -16.70 -2.54
C ASP A 56 13.65 -15.81 -3.55
N ASP A 57 14.68 -15.11 -3.10
CA ASP A 57 15.51 -14.24 -3.92
C ASP A 57 16.97 -14.71 -3.83
N ALA A 58 17.47 -15.24 -4.94
CA ALA A 58 18.83 -15.76 -5.05
C ALA A 58 19.91 -14.68 -4.78
N LEU A 59 19.57 -13.40 -4.89
CA LEU A 59 20.47 -12.28 -4.59
C LEU A 59 20.46 -11.89 -3.10
N MET A 60 19.55 -12.42 -2.29
CA MET A 60 19.41 -12.13 -0.86
C MET A 60 19.55 -13.40 -0.01
N GLN A 61 20.81 -13.75 0.27
CA GLN A 61 21.19 -15.00 0.94
C GLN A 61 20.56 -15.20 2.35
N HIS A 62 20.15 -14.12 3.04
CA HIS A 62 19.58 -14.16 4.39
C HIS A 62 18.05 -14.08 4.43
N MET A 63 17.37 -14.12 3.28
CA MET A 63 15.91 -14.05 3.25
C MET A 63 15.27 -15.29 3.89
N VAL A 64 15.93 -16.44 3.77
CA VAL A 64 15.51 -17.74 4.33
C VAL A 64 15.50 -17.79 5.87
N ASP A 65 16.32 -16.97 6.52
CA ASP A 65 16.44 -16.91 7.99
C ASP A 65 15.49 -15.86 8.61
N GLY A 66 14.85 -15.05 7.76
CA GLY A 66 13.97 -13.96 8.16
C GLY A 66 12.50 -14.24 7.91
N GLU A 67 11.66 -13.32 8.38
CA GLU A 67 10.25 -13.31 8.04
C GLU A 67 10.06 -12.65 6.68
N VAL A 68 9.36 -13.32 5.76
CA VAL A 68 9.11 -12.81 4.40
C VAL A 68 7.63 -12.48 4.26
N VAL A 69 7.32 -11.29 3.75
CA VAL A 69 5.94 -10.91 3.48
C VAL A 69 5.41 -11.72 2.29
N ASP A 70 4.32 -12.45 2.46
CA ASP A 70 3.63 -13.13 1.36
C ASP A 70 2.32 -12.41 1.04
N THR A 71 2.38 -11.58 0.01
CA THR A 71 1.24 -10.80 -0.46
C THR A 71 1.17 -10.80 -1.98
N TRP A 72 -0.03 -10.55 -2.48
CA TRP A 72 -0.26 -10.25 -3.87
C TRP A 72 -1.52 -9.42 -4.02
N GLY A 73 -1.68 -8.80 -5.17
CA GLY A 73 -2.87 -8.03 -5.42
C GLY A 73 -2.81 -7.27 -6.72
N TRP A 74 -3.81 -6.41 -6.89
CA TRP A 74 -3.90 -5.54 -8.02
C TRP A 74 -4.64 -4.25 -7.68
N PHE A 75 -4.35 -3.22 -8.46
CA PHE A 75 -5.01 -1.93 -8.45
C PHE A 75 -5.46 -1.60 -9.87
N VAL A 76 -6.75 -1.40 -10.05
CA VAL A 76 -7.36 -1.12 -11.36
C VAL A 76 -8.04 0.24 -11.32
N VAL A 77 -7.78 1.06 -12.33
CA VAL A 77 -8.49 2.33 -12.56
C VAL A 77 -9.26 2.23 -13.86
N VAL A 78 -10.58 2.42 -13.81
CA VAL A 78 -11.49 2.35 -14.96
C VAL A 78 -12.23 3.68 -15.10
N PRO A 79 -12.31 4.29 -16.29
CA PRO A 79 -13.16 5.46 -16.52
C PRO A 79 -14.63 5.09 -16.33
N THR A 80 -15.45 6.09 -15.97
CA THR A 80 -16.91 5.94 -15.92
C THR A 80 -17.57 6.62 -17.12
N ALA A 81 -18.91 6.63 -17.16
CA ALA A 81 -19.64 7.39 -18.17
C ALA A 81 -19.40 8.91 -18.06
N ASP A 82 -19.12 9.42 -16.85
CA ASP A 82 -18.62 10.78 -16.68
C ASP A 82 -17.09 10.78 -16.87
N PRO A 83 -16.54 11.49 -17.87
CA PRO A 83 -15.10 11.55 -18.11
C PRO A 83 -14.32 12.22 -16.98
N ALA A 84 -15.00 12.94 -16.07
CA ALA A 84 -14.40 13.51 -14.85
C ALA A 84 -14.32 12.53 -13.68
N VAL A 85 -14.85 11.30 -13.83
CA VAL A 85 -14.96 10.32 -12.76
C VAL A 85 -14.36 8.98 -13.22
N CYS A 86 -13.54 8.40 -12.36
CA CYS A 86 -13.03 7.04 -12.50
C CYS A 86 -13.43 6.19 -11.29
N ARG A 87 -13.43 4.87 -11.48
CA ARG A 87 -13.54 3.89 -10.42
C ARG A 87 -12.18 3.25 -10.20
N ALA A 88 -11.61 3.47 -9.02
CA ALA A 88 -10.45 2.74 -8.54
C ALA A 88 -10.90 1.50 -7.75
N THR A 89 -10.25 0.36 -7.97
CA THR A 89 -10.48 -0.86 -7.20
C THR A 89 -9.14 -1.44 -6.78
N TYR A 90 -9.00 -1.73 -5.49
CA TYR A 90 -7.79 -2.27 -4.87
C TYR A 90 -8.12 -3.63 -4.26
N LEU A 91 -7.40 -4.65 -4.67
CA LEU A 91 -7.45 -5.99 -4.08
C LEU A 91 -6.08 -6.31 -3.49
N LEU A 92 -6.08 -6.78 -2.25
CA LEU A 92 -4.89 -7.26 -1.56
C LEU A 92 -5.20 -8.60 -0.89
N GLN A 93 -4.39 -9.60 -1.19
CA GLN A 93 -4.32 -10.83 -0.44
C GLN A 93 -3.02 -10.83 0.37
N VAL A 94 -3.14 -11.17 1.65
CA VAL A 94 -2.04 -11.29 2.60
C VAL A 94 -2.11 -12.66 3.23
N VAL A 95 -1.04 -13.45 3.14
CA VAL A 95 -0.91 -14.65 3.96
C VAL A 95 -0.53 -14.20 5.37
N PRO A 96 -1.33 -14.55 6.40
CA PRO A 96 -1.10 -14.03 7.74
C PRO A 96 0.16 -14.65 8.34
N ILE A 97 1.00 -13.82 8.96
CA ILE A 97 2.07 -14.28 9.84
C ILE A 97 1.43 -14.93 11.08
N PRO A 98 1.91 -16.11 11.53
CA PRO A 98 1.42 -16.74 12.74
C PRO A 98 1.40 -15.79 13.94
N LEU A 99 0.28 -15.74 14.67
CA LEU A 99 0.18 -14.92 15.88
C LEU A 99 0.95 -15.52 17.06
N TYR A 100 1.10 -16.85 17.08
CA TYR A 100 1.75 -17.60 18.14
C TYR A 100 2.81 -18.53 17.53
N LYS A 101 3.87 -18.84 18.29
CA LYS A 101 4.98 -19.70 17.83
C LYS A 101 4.70 -21.18 18.05
N ASP A 102 3.87 -21.49 19.03
CA ASP A 102 3.65 -22.81 19.61
C ASP A 102 2.29 -23.41 19.23
N ARG A 103 1.40 -22.63 18.61
CA ARG A 103 0.10 -23.11 18.15
C ARG A 103 -0.45 -22.29 16.99
N GLU A 104 -1.43 -22.87 16.30
CA GLU A 104 -2.24 -22.13 15.35
C GLU A 104 -3.19 -21.16 16.06
N ALA A 105 -3.38 -19.99 15.45
CA ALA A 105 -4.40 -19.05 15.86
C ALA A 105 -5.74 -19.40 15.19
N THR A 106 -6.82 -19.24 15.94
CA THR A 106 -8.18 -19.37 15.40
C THR A 106 -8.49 -18.19 14.46
N TYR A 107 -9.48 -18.39 13.59
CA TYR A 107 -9.97 -17.31 12.71
C TYR A 107 -10.43 -16.07 13.49
N ALA A 108 -11.09 -16.26 14.63
CA ALA A 108 -11.54 -15.15 15.49
C ALA A 108 -10.36 -14.34 16.06
N GLU A 109 -9.26 -15.00 16.42
CA GLU A 109 -8.04 -14.33 16.88
C GLU A 109 -7.37 -13.51 15.77
N TYR A 110 -7.30 -14.07 14.54
CA TYR A 110 -6.83 -13.31 13.38
C TYR A 110 -7.70 -12.09 13.08
N LEU A 111 -9.02 -12.24 13.11
CA LEU A 111 -9.94 -11.12 12.91
C LEU A 111 -9.76 -10.04 13.99
N HIS A 112 -9.61 -10.43 15.26
CA HIS A 112 -9.39 -9.48 16.35
C HIS A 112 -8.06 -8.73 16.18
N ALA A 113 -6.97 -9.45 15.92
CA ALA A 113 -5.67 -8.86 15.64
C ALA A 113 -5.71 -7.88 14.46
N ASN A 114 -6.35 -8.26 13.35
CA ASN A 114 -6.47 -7.42 12.17
C ASN A 114 -7.37 -6.19 12.42
N LYS A 115 -8.40 -6.32 13.28
CA LYS A 115 -9.21 -5.16 13.71
C LYS A 115 -8.35 -4.15 14.46
N LEU A 116 -7.56 -4.60 15.44
CA LEU A 116 -6.69 -3.70 16.22
C LEU A 116 -5.62 -3.03 15.34
N VAL A 117 -5.03 -3.77 14.41
CA VAL A 117 -4.10 -3.20 13.42
C VAL A 117 -4.81 -2.15 12.55
N ALA A 118 -6.00 -2.46 12.02
CA ALA A 118 -6.75 -1.54 11.19
C ALA A 118 -7.17 -0.26 11.93
N GLU A 119 -7.48 -0.35 13.22
CA GLU A 119 -7.77 0.78 14.08
C GLU A 119 -6.51 1.60 14.39
N LYS A 120 -5.39 0.94 14.75
CA LYS A 120 -4.12 1.60 15.05
C LYS A 120 -3.58 2.37 13.84
N TYR A 121 -3.61 1.79 12.65
CA TYR A 121 -3.06 2.43 11.43
C TYR A 121 -4.12 3.17 10.61
N ALA A 122 -5.35 3.27 11.11
CA ALA A 122 -6.46 4.00 10.50
C ALA A 122 -6.73 3.60 9.03
N PHE A 123 -6.55 2.32 8.69
CA PHE A 123 -6.80 1.79 7.33
C PHE A 123 -8.27 1.90 6.91
N LYS A 124 -9.19 2.02 7.88
CA LYS A 124 -10.64 2.14 7.65
C LYS A 124 -11.16 3.58 7.71
N HIS A 125 -10.27 4.56 7.86
CA HIS A 125 -10.70 5.96 7.93
C HIS A 125 -11.26 6.41 6.58
N PRO A 126 -12.48 6.97 6.52
CA PRO A 126 -13.03 7.47 5.27
C PRO A 126 -12.18 8.64 4.73
N PRO A 127 -12.31 8.98 3.44
CA PRO A 127 -11.63 10.15 2.91
C PRO A 127 -12.17 11.44 3.56
N ASP A 128 -11.27 12.38 3.82
CA ASP A 128 -11.61 13.69 4.42
C ASP A 128 -12.55 14.51 3.51
N VAL A 129 -12.43 14.33 2.20
CA VAL A 129 -13.24 14.98 1.17
C VAL A 129 -13.77 13.92 0.19
N PRO A 130 -15.06 13.95 -0.20
CA PRO A 130 -15.59 13.04 -1.19
C PRO A 130 -14.77 13.03 -2.49
N GLY A 131 -14.43 11.84 -2.99
CA GLY A 131 -13.61 11.66 -4.19
C GLY A 131 -12.09 11.66 -3.94
N THR A 132 -11.64 11.91 -2.70
CA THR A 132 -10.23 11.75 -2.31
C THR A 132 -9.97 10.34 -1.75
N PHE A 133 -8.70 9.99 -1.54
CA PHE A 133 -8.31 8.66 -1.08
C PHE A 133 -8.52 8.48 0.44
N PRO A 134 -9.03 7.32 0.91
CA PRO A 134 -9.23 7.03 2.33
C PRO A 134 -7.90 6.92 3.10
N GLY A 135 -7.98 6.89 4.43
CA GLY A 135 -6.82 6.71 5.30
C GLY A 135 -6.59 7.85 6.28
N GLY A 136 -6.23 7.52 7.52
CA GLY A 136 -5.99 8.48 8.60
C GLY A 136 -4.56 8.44 9.15
N ALA A 137 -4.28 9.33 10.10
CA ALA A 137 -3.06 9.27 10.91
C ALA A 137 -3.06 8.03 11.82
N VAL A 138 -1.86 7.57 12.22
CA VAL A 138 -1.71 6.50 13.20
C VAL A 138 -2.36 6.92 14.53
N ASN A 139 -3.12 6.01 15.13
CA ASN A 139 -3.78 6.19 16.41
C ASN A 139 -2.94 5.57 17.53
N ASP A 140 -2.11 6.41 18.16
CA ASP A 140 -1.21 6.00 19.24
C ASP A 140 -1.94 5.54 20.52
N LYS A 141 -3.25 5.74 20.62
CA LYS A 141 -4.07 5.26 21.75
C LYS A 141 -4.37 3.76 21.66
N VAL A 142 -4.19 3.14 20.49
CA VAL A 142 -4.37 1.70 20.31
C VAL A 142 -3.05 1.01 20.57
N ASP A 143 -2.92 0.44 21.77
CA ASP A 143 -1.81 -0.43 22.10
C ASP A 143 -2.14 -1.87 21.70
N TYR A 144 -1.27 -2.44 20.87
CA TYR A 144 -1.37 -3.82 20.43
C TYR A 144 0.05 -4.34 20.19
N PRO A 145 0.49 -5.39 20.88
CA PRO A 145 1.82 -5.96 20.68
C PRO A 145 1.86 -6.60 19.29
N ILE A 146 2.70 -6.04 18.42
CA ILE A 146 2.95 -6.53 17.07
C ILE A 146 4.40 -7.03 17.03
N SER A 147 4.61 -8.23 16.48
CA SER A 147 5.95 -8.78 16.25
C SER A 147 6.79 -7.83 15.39
N PHE A 148 8.11 -7.93 15.49
CA PHE A 148 9.03 -7.08 14.74
C PHE A 148 8.72 -7.07 13.23
N ALA A 149 8.61 -8.26 12.62
CA ALA A 149 8.37 -8.36 11.17
C ALA A 149 7.00 -7.82 10.77
N LYS A 150 5.94 -8.18 11.51
CA LYS A 150 4.59 -7.69 11.23
C LYS A 150 4.52 -6.17 11.35
N ARG A 151 5.24 -5.56 12.29
CA ARG A 151 5.35 -4.09 12.40
C ARG A 151 6.04 -3.50 11.19
N CYS A 152 7.18 -4.06 10.78
CA CYS A 152 7.91 -3.61 9.59
C CYS A 152 7.01 -3.59 8.34
N PHE A 153 6.24 -4.66 8.12
CA PHE A 153 5.35 -4.75 6.98
C PHE A 153 4.19 -3.76 7.06
N ILE A 154 3.53 -3.64 8.22
CA ILE A 154 2.41 -2.69 8.37
C ILE A 154 2.87 -1.24 8.22
N GLU A 155 4.01 -0.86 8.81
CA GLU A 155 4.54 0.50 8.70
C GLU A 155 4.95 0.82 7.26
N ARG A 156 5.60 -0.13 6.57
CA ARG A 156 5.92 -0.01 5.14
C ARG A 156 4.65 0.16 4.29
N ASP A 157 3.64 -0.67 4.51
CA ASP A 157 2.39 -0.61 3.76
C ASP A 157 1.60 0.67 4.07
N LYS A 158 1.68 1.16 5.32
CA LYS A 158 1.11 2.46 5.68
C LYS A 158 1.80 3.61 4.97
N GLN A 159 3.13 3.55 4.78
CA GLN A 159 3.84 4.55 3.99
C GLN A 159 3.41 4.52 2.52
N LEU A 160 3.21 3.33 1.94
CA LEU A 160 2.69 3.19 0.58
C LEU A 160 1.28 3.79 0.45
N GLU A 161 0.38 3.50 1.39
CA GLU A 161 -0.96 4.08 1.45
C GLU A 161 -0.92 5.61 1.51
N LEU A 162 -0.08 6.18 2.38
CA LEU A 162 0.03 7.64 2.53
C LEU A 162 0.58 8.31 1.26
N ASN A 163 1.55 7.68 0.59
CA ASN A 163 2.06 8.16 -0.69
C ASN A 163 0.96 8.11 -1.76
N LEU A 164 0.23 7.01 -1.85
CA LEU A 164 -0.89 6.85 -2.78
C LEU A 164 -1.99 7.89 -2.51
N LYS A 165 -2.34 8.12 -1.23
CA LYS A 165 -3.28 9.15 -0.80
C LYS A 165 -2.82 10.54 -1.27
N SER A 166 -1.56 10.89 -1.02
CA SER A 166 -1.02 12.19 -1.42
C SER A 166 -1.07 12.38 -2.94
N THR A 167 -0.62 11.38 -3.72
CA THR A 167 -0.60 11.46 -5.19
C THR A 167 -2.00 11.57 -5.78
N ILE A 168 -2.95 10.75 -5.32
CA ILE A 168 -4.34 10.78 -5.81
C ILE A 168 -5.01 12.12 -5.44
N ASN A 169 -4.87 12.55 -4.19
CA ASN A 169 -5.50 13.79 -3.73
C ASN A 169 -4.97 15.00 -4.51
N ASN A 170 -3.66 15.08 -4.72
CA ASN A 170 -3.06 16.14 -5.53
C ASN A 170 -3.61 16.14 -6.96
N THR A 171 -3.71 14.96 -7.57
CA THR A 171 -4.26 14.81 -8.93
C THR A 171 -5.73 15.28 -8.99
N VAL A 172 -6.54 14.92 -8.00
CA VAL A 172 -7.95 15.35 -7.90
C VAL A 172 -8.04 16.86 -7.73
N PHE A 173 -7.24 17.46 -6.84
CA PHE A 173 -7.25 18.91 -6.62
C PHE A 173 -6.79 19.70 -7.85
N GLU A 174 -5.76 19.23 -8.55
CA GLU A 174 -5.30 19.84 -9.80
C GLU A 174 -6.36 19.78 -10.90
N PHE A 175 -7.05 18.65 -11.04
CA PHE A 175 -8.14 18.48 -11.98
C PHE A 175 -9.29 19.44 -11.67
N GLN A 176 -9.71 19.53 -10.40
CA GLN A 176 -10.79 20.43 -9.95
C GLN A 176 -10.43 21.90 -10.22
N ARG A 177 -9.21 22.32 -9.89
CA ARG A 177 -8.71 23.68 -10.14
C ARG A 177 -8.76 24.04 -11.63
N THR A 178 -8.33 23.11 -12.49
CA THR A 178 -8.32 23.29 -13.94
C THR A 178 -9.74 23.41 -14.50
N LYS A 179 -10.67 22.59 -14.00
CA LYS A 179 -12.10 22.66 -14.38
C LYS A 179 -12.74 24.00 -14.00
N SER A 180 -12.52 24.48 -12.77
CA SER A 180 -13.06 25.77 -12.31
C SER A 180 -12.54 26.96 -13.12
N SER A 181 -11.24 26.99 -13.45
CA SER A 181 -10.66 28.06 -14.27
C SER A 181 -11.21 28.07 -15.71
N THR A 182 -11.50 26.89 -16.28
CA THR A 182 -12.08 26.75 -17.62
C THR A 182 -13.53 27.23 -17.65
N GLN A 183 -14.33 26.91 -16.63
CA GLN A 183 -15.72 27.38 -16.51
C GLN A 183 -15.82 28.90 -16.27
N GLN A 184 -14.92 29.49 -15.48
CA GLN A 184 -14.88 30.95 -15.29
C GLN A 184 -14.54 31.69 -16.59
N ASN A 185 -13.61 31.17 -17.40
CA ASN A 185 -13.26 31.77 -18.68
C ASN A 185 -14.37 31.67 -19.74
N SER A 186 -15.26 30.68 -19.65
CA SER A 186 -16.44 30.59 -20.54
C SER A 186 -17.55 31.57 -20.18
N ILE A 187 -17.68 31.96 -18.90
CA ILE A 187 -18.72 32.89 -18.43
C ILE A 187 -18.34 34.36 -18.70
N VAL A 188 -17.04 34.68 -18.74
CA VAL A 188 -16.56 36.05 -19.02
C VAL A 188 -16.57 36.38 -20.52
N ARG A 189 -16.75 35.38 -21.40
CA ARG A 189 -16.76 35.54 -22.86
C ARG A 189 -18.16 35.46 -23.50
N SER A 190 -19.21 35.35 -22.69
CA SER A 190 -20.62 35.44 -23.09
C SER A 190 -21.19 36.79 -22.71
#